data_AF-A0A1S1M3K2-F1
#
_entry.id   AF-A0A1S1M3K2-F1
#
_cell.length_a   1.000
_cell.length_b   1.000
_cell.length_c   1.000
_cell.angle_alpha   90.00
_cell.angle_beta   90.00
_cell.angle_gamma   90.00
#
_symmetry.space_group_name_H-M   'P 1'
#
loop_
_entity.id
_entity.type
_entity.pdbx_description
1 polymer ?
#
loop_
_entity_poly.entity_id
_entity_poly.type
_entity_poly.pdbx_seq_one_letter_code
_entity_poly.pdbx_strand_id
1 'polypeptide(L)'
;MYTSRSCPHCVRLKHKLRRTGLVWHEIDIENDSAAADYVRGVNNGNQTVPTVVFSDGTIATNPSLEQVLAIAAQARCHSSSVNDVGGQQMYPSDLCVTNSTFVDDLATMLLPWVMRLTAAGHLVVWTLVLALSATGTVHKVPHWLFRMTVWGSHSADAVQVMLACVYLAWAVFLWIAARNPAGNRLFIDFSIAANLAHFGGMGVMAVYMHGEHHHMYGDVLAGLLAVAPLAAVWLPVRRHLPPGLSAQPALTIQPNERKT
;
A
#
# COMPACT_ATOMS: atom_id res chain seq x y z
N MET A 1 -9.00 -25.89 -3.39
CA MET A 1 -9.95 -24.77 -3.19
C MET A 1 -11.34 -25.36 -3.02
N TYR A 2 -11.91 -25.20 -1.84
CA TYR A 2 -13.28 -25.58 -1.52
C TYR A 2 -14.24 -24.48 -1.91
N THR A 3 -15.32 -24.84 -2.60
CA THR A 3 -16.30 -23.91 -3.20
C THR A 3 -17.71 -24.42 -3.02
N SER A 4 -18.69 -23.57 -3.31
CA SER A 4 -20.09 -23.97 -3.52
C SER A 4 -20.62 -23.38 -4.83
N ARG A 5 -21.68 -23.96 -5.40
CA ARG A 5 -22.22 -23.54 -6.72
C ARG A 5 -22.80 -22.14 -6.69
N SER A 6 -23.43 -21.77 -5.58
CA SER A 6 -24.17 -20.51 -5.40
C SER A 6 -23.33 -19.37 -4.82
N CYS A 7 -22.03 -19.57 -4.61
CA CYS A 7 -21.14 -18.62 -3.91
C CYS A 7 -20.53 -17.54 -4.83
N PRO A 8 -20.91 -16.24 -4.71
CA PRO A 8 -20.37 -15.18 -5.55
C PRO A 8 -18.87 -14.92 -5.33
N HIS A 9 -18.39 -15.09 -4.09
CA HIS A 9 -16.98 -14.94 -3.74
C HIS A 9 -16.10 -15.99 -4.42
N CYS A 10 -16.62 -17.22 -4.52
CA CYS A 10 -15.97 -18.35 -5.17
C CYS A 10 -15.83 -18.09 -6.67
N VAL A 11 -16.90 -17.62 -7.33
CA VAL A 11 -16.86 -17.22 -8.75
C VAL A 11 -15.84 -16.12 -8.99
N ARG A 12 -15.84 -15.06 -8.17
CA ARG A 12 -14.88 -13.94 -8.28
C ARG A 12 -13.44 -14.40 -8.12
N LEU A 13 -13.15 -15.24 -7.12
CA LEU A 13 -11.80 -15.73 -6.87
C LEU A 13 -11.33 -16.66 -7.99
N LYS A 14 -12.15 -17.60 -8.46
CA LYS A 14 -11.82 -18.50 -9.58
C LYS A 14 -11.49 -17.72 -10.86
N HIS A 15 -12.30 -16.74 -11.21
CA HIS A 15 -12.07 -15.91 -12.39
C HIS A 15 -10.72 -15.16 -12.31
N LYS A 16 -10.36 -14.67 -11.12
CA LYS A 16 -9.07 -14.03 -10.86
C LYS A 16 -7.90 -15.04 -10.93
N LEU A 17 -8.05 -16.23 -10.35
CA LEU A 17 -7.02 -17.29 -10.34
C LEU A 17 -6.69 -17.83 -11.74
N ARG A 18 -7.68 -17.91 -12.64
CA ARG A 18 -7.44 -18.33 -14.04
C ARG A 18 -6.41 -17.48 -14.78
N ARG A 19 -6.15 -16.25 -14.32
CA ARG A 19 -5.20 -15.33 -14.94
C ARG A 19 -3.78 -15.43 -14.38
N THR A 20 -3.57 -16.19 -13.30
CA THR A 20 -2.28 -16.23 -12.60
C THR A 20 -1.39 -17.40 -13.01
N GLY A 21 -1.92 -18.36 -13.76
CA GLY A 21 -1.22 -19.60 -14.11
C GLY A 21 -1.02 -20.55 -12.92
N LEU A 22 -1.60 -20.25 -11.75
CA LEU A 22 -1.60 -21.20 -10.63
C LEU A 22 -2.42 -22.44 -10.99
N VAL A 23 -1.95 -23.61 -10.58
CA VAL A 23 -2.72 -24.85 -10.64
C VAL A 23 -3.45 -24.99 -9.31
N TRP A 24 -4.76 -25.24 -9.35
CA TRP A 24 -5.55 -25.53 -8.16
C TRP A 24 -6.58 -26.62 -8.47
N HIS A 25 -6.93 -27.39 -7.45
CA HIS A 25 -8.05 -28.31 -7.50
C HIS A 25 -9.29 -27.65 -6.90
N GLU A 26 -10.44 -27.75 -7.58
CA GLU A 26 -11.74 -27.28 -7.07
C GLU A 26 -12.50 -28.46 -6.43
N ILE A 27 -13.02 -28.26 -5.22
CA ILE A 27 -13.84 -29.25 -4.52
C ILE A 27 -15.15 -28.57 -4.12
N ASP A 28 -16.28 -29.08 -4.63
CA ASP A 28 -17.61 -28.55 -4.35
C ASP A 28 -18.18 -29.18 -3.08
N ILE A 29 -18.31 -28.39 -2.00
CA ILE A 29 -18.78 -28.88 -0.70
C ILE A 29 -20.27 -29.24 -0.69
N GLU A 30 -21.04 -28.79 -1.68
CA GLU A 30 -22.47 -29.12 -1.75
C GLU A 30 -22.69 -30.58 -2.18
N ASN A 31 -21.72 -31.18 -2.87
CA ASN A 31 -21.80 -32.54 -3.40
C ASN A 31 -20.90 -33.54 -2.66
N ASP A 32 -20.12 -33.08 -1.68
CA ASP A 32 -19.18 -33.89 -0.92
C ASP A 32 -19.30 -33.54 0.58
N SER A 33 -19.97 -34.44 1.33
CA SER A 33 -20.17 -34.26 2.77
C SER A 33 -18.86 -34.26 3.55
N ALA A 34 -17.85 -35.03 3.12
CA ALA A 34 -16.55 -35.06 3.77
C ALA A 34 -15.80 -33.75 3.57
N ALA A 35 -15.89 -33.15 2.37
CA ALA A 35 -15.37 -31.81 2.11
C ALA A 35 -16.10 -30.74 2.95
N ALA A 36 -17.42 -30.86 3.10
CA ALA A 36 -18.22 -29.96 3.92
C ALA A 36 -17.82 -30.02 5.40
N ASP A 37 -17.55 -31.22 5.93
CA ASP A 37 -17.12 -31.42 7.31
C ASP A 37 -15.68 -30.98 7.55
N TYR A 38 -14.79 -31.18 6.57
CA TYR A 38 -13.45 -30.61 6.61
C TYR A 38 -13.48 -29.07 6.69
N VAL A 39 -14.24 -28.42 5.80
CA VAL A 39 -14.39 -26.95 5.81
C VAL A 39 -14.97 -26.48 7.14
N ARG A 40 -15.95 -27.20 7.69
CA ARG A 40 -16.54 -26.90 9.00
C ARG A 40 -15.50 -26.96 10.13
N GLY A 41 -14.65 -27.99 10.11
CA GLY A 41 -13.59 -28.20 11.09
C GLY A 41 -12.56 -27.08 11.11
N VAL A 42 -12.16 -26.59 9.92
CA VAL A 42 -11.11 -25.56 9.81
C VAL A 42 -11.65 -24.13 9.99
N ASN A 43 -12.97 -23.95 10.08
CA ASN A 43 -13.64 -22.64 10.14
C ASN A 43 -14.54 -22.48 11.38
N ASN A 44 -14.15 -23.03 12.53
CA ASN A 44 -14.86 -22.88 13.81
C ASN A 44 -16.35 -23.28 13.74
N GLY A 45 -16.67 -24.36 13.03
CA GLY A 45 -18.05 -24.82 12.88
C GLY A 45 -18.79 -24.26 11.66
N ASN A 46 -18.20 -23.32 10.92
CA ASN A 46 -18.83 -22.68 9.76
C ASN A 46 -18.44 -23.34 8.43
N GLN A 47 -19.36 -23.45 7.49
CA GLN A 47 -19.07 -23.90 6.12
C GLN A 47 -18.71 -22.72 5.20
N THR A 48 -17.83 -21.84 5.66
CA THR A 48 -17.44 -20.64 4.91
C THR A 48 -16.62 -20.99 3.69
N VAL A 49 -17.05 -20.54 2.51
CA VAL A 49 -16.33 -20.68 1.24
C VAL A 49 -16.16 -19.30 0.57
N PRO A 50 -15.11 -19.08 -0.25
CA PRO A 50 -14.09 -20.05 -0.64
C PRO A 50 -13.06 -20.32 0.48
N THR A 51 -12.72 -21.59 0.71
CA THR A 51 -11.57 -21.97 1.58
C THR A 51 -10.47 -22.53 0.71
N VAL A 52 -9.27 -21.97 0.83
CA VAL A 52 -8.09 -22.39 0.06
C VAL A 52 -7.12 -23.09 1.01
N VAL A 53 -6.74 -24.32 0.65
CA VAL A 53 -5.68 -25.08 1.32
C VAL A 53 -4.50 -25.13 0.38
N PHE A 54 -3.32 -24.80 0.91
CA PHE A 54 -2.06 -24.72 0.19
C PHE A 54 -1.26 -26.01 0.39
N SER A 55 -0.21 -26.22 -0.42
CA SER A 55 0.60 -27.45 -0.40
C SER A 55 1.36 -27.67 0.91
N ASP A 56 1.64 -26.60 1.64
CA ASP A 56 2.26 -26.59 2.97
C ASP A 56 1.25 -26.85 4.11
N GLY A 57 -0.03 -27.05 3.79
CA GLY A 57 -1.11 -27.24 4.76
C GLY A 57 -1.71 -25.94 5.31
N THR A 58 -1.20 -24.77 4.91
CA THR A 58 -1.79 -23.49 5.29
C THR A 58 -3.23 -23.39 4.77
N ILE A 59 -4.10 -22.73 5.54
CA ILE A 59 -5.52 -22.59 5.22
C ILE A 59 -5.90 -21.12 5.23
N ALA A 60 -6.58 -20.66 4.19
CA ALA A 60 -7.13 -19.31 4.10
C ALA A 60 -8.62 -19.34 3.79
N THR A 61 -9.40 -18.61 4.60
CA THR A 61 -10.86 -18.59 4.52
C THR A 61 -11.34 -17.26 3.96
N ASN A 62 -12.09 -17.34 2.86
CA ASN A 62 -12.51 -16.23 2.02
C ASN A 62 -11.37 -15.25 1.62
N PRO A 63 -10.24 -15.75 1.08
CA PRO A 63 -9.10 -14.89 0.77
C PRO A 63 -9.32 -14.04 -0.49
N SER A 64 -8.62 -12.91 -0.56
CA SER A 64 -8.43 -12.15 -1.79
C SER A 64 -7.42 -12.86 -2.71
N LEU A 65 -7.40 -12.50 -4.01
CA LEU A 65 -6.38 -13.02 -4.94
C LEU A 65 -4.96 -12.72 -4.44
N GLU A 66 -4.74 -11.52 -3.92
CA GLU A 66 -3.42 -11.08 -3.43
C GLU A 66 -2.96 -11.93 -2.25
N GLN A 67 -3.87 -12.26 -1.32
CA GLN A 67 -3.58 -13.17 -0.21
C GLN A 67 -3.23 -14.58 -0.72
N VAL A 68 -3.98 -15.10 -1.69
CA VAL A 68 -3.68 -16.43 -2.27
C VAL A 68 -2.30 -16.45 -2.93
N LEU A 69 -1.95 -15.40 -3.68
CA LEU A 69 -0.63 -15.30 -4.32
C LEU A 69 0.50 -15.20 -3.31
N ALA A 70 0.33 -14.39 -2.25
CA ALA A 70 1.33 -14.25 -1.20
C ALA A 70 1.57 -15.57 -0.46
N ILE A 71 0.51 -16.26 -0.03
CA ILE A 71 0.62 -17.54 0.68
C ILE A 71 1.16 -18.64 -0.26
N ALA A 72 0.71 -18.71 -1.51
CA ALA A 72 1.22 -19.67 -2.48
C ALA A 72 2.70 -19.43 -2.84
N ALA A 73 3.17 -18.18 -2.80
CA ALA A 73 4.60 -17.89 -2.92
C ALA A 73 5.36 -18.45 -1.71
N GLN A 74 4.90 -18.18 -0.49
CA GLN A 74 5.52 -18.67 0.75
C GLN A 74 5.56 -20.20 0.84
N ALA A 75 4.46 -20.88 0.52
CA ALA A 75 4.36 -22.36 0.57
C ALA A 75 5.40 -23.06 -0.34
N ARG A 76 5.70 -22.47 -1.51
CA ARG A 76 6.73 -22.98 -2.45
C ARG A 76 8.15 -22.84 -1.92
N CYS A 77 8.37 -21.91 -1.00
CA CYS A 77 9.67 -21.68 -0.38
C CYS A 77 9.96 -22.71 0.71
N HIS A 78 8.94 -23.10 1.49
CA HIS A 78 9.08 -24.13 2.52
C HIS A 78 9.38 -25.52 1.94
N SER A 79 8.74 -25.88 0.82
CA SER A 79 8.93 -27.21 0.19
C SER A 79 10.32 -27.42 -0.42
N SER A 80 11.08 -26.36 -0.71
CA SER A 80 12.43 -26.46 -1.27
C SER A 80 13.50 -26.80 -0.22
N SER A 81 13.18 -26.80 1.07
CA SER A 81 14.16 -27.08 2.14
C SER A 81 14.24 -28.55 2.56
N VAL A 82 13.28 -29.40 2.17
CA VAL A 82 13.11 -30.72 2.78
C VAL A 82 13.61 -31.88 1.92
N ASN A 83 13.78 -31.76 0.60
CA ASN A 83 14.33 -32.85 -0.22
C ASN A 83 14.97 -32.31 -1.50
N ASP A 84 16.30 -32.36 -1.63
CA ASP A 84 16.91 -32.53 -2.95
C ASP A 84 18.34 -33.11 -2.88
N VAL A 85 18.43 -34.45 -2.98
CA VAL A 85 19.61 -35.12 -3.54
C VAL A 85 19.23 -35.48 -4.98
N GLY A 86 19.44 -34.53 -5.88
CA GLY A 86 19.55 -34.79 -7.32
C GLY A 86 18.43 -34.23 -8.20
N GLY A 87 18.78 -33.21 -9.00
CA GLY A 87 18.08 -32.92 -10.24
C GLY A 87 17.85 -31.43 -10.50
N GLN A 88 18.60 -30.87 -11.43
CA GLN A 88 18.56 -29.47 -11.85
C GLN A 88 17.15 -29.00 -12.27
N GLN A 89 16.58 -28.06 -11.51
CA GLN A 89 15.80 -26.97 -12.10
C GLN A 89 15.99 -25.68 -11.29
N MET A 90 16.88 -24.82 -11.79
CA MET A 90 17.17 -23.51 -11.22
C MET A 90 16.01 -22.54 -11.51
N TYR A 91 15.01 -22.52 -10.63
CA TYR A 91 14.16 -21.34 -10.45
C TYR A 91 14.91 -20.35 -9.55
N PRO A 92 14.91 -19.04 -9.83
CA PRO A 92 15.68 -18.09 -9.04
C PRO A 92 15.19 -18.12 -7.59
N SER A 93 16.09 -18.55 -6.70
CA SER A 93 15.96 -18.59 -5.24
C SER A 93 15.64 -17.22 -4.61
N ASP A 94 15.72 -16.14 -5.40
CA ASP A 94 15.51 -14.76 -4.98
C ASP A 94 14.04 -14.46 -4.65
N LEU A 95 13.09 -15.30 -5.05
CA LEU A 95 11.68 -15.16 -4.63
C LEU A 95 11.37 -15.78 -3.26
N CYS A 96 12.29 -16.56 -2.68
CA CYS A 96 12.00 -17.41 -1.53
C CYS A 96 12.72 -17.07 -0.23
N VAL A 97 13.38 -15.92 -0.18
CA VAL A 97 14.03 -15.43 1.04
C VAL A 97 13.39 -14.11 1.43
N THR A 98 12.32 -14.14 2.22
CA THR A 98 12.00 -13.02 3.11
C THR A 98 12.89 -13.13 4.34
N ASN A 99 14.20 -12.95 4.19
CA ASN A 99 14.98 -12.42 5.31
C ASN A 99 14.56 -10.96 5.41
N SER A 100 13.44 -10.71 6.09
CA SER A 100 13.19 -9.37 6.60
C SER A 100 14.30 -9.09 7.58
N THR A 101 15.03 -8.01 7.34
CA THR A 101 15.94 -7.49 8.35
C THR A 101 15.10 -6.98 9.52
N PHE A 102 15.69 -6.87 10.71
CA PHE A 102 15.05 -6.18 11.84
C PHE A 102 14.51 -4.79 11.44
N VAL A 103 15.19 -4.11 10.49
CA VAL A 103 14.77 -2.82 9.94
C VAL A 103 13.47 -2.93 9.15
N ASP A 104 13.27 -4.01 8.39
CA ASP A 104 12.06 -4.22 7.57
C ASP A 104 10.84 -4.53 8.45
N ASP A 105 11.03 -5.33 9.50
CA ASP A 105 9.98 -5.62 10.49
C ASP A 105 9.60 -4.37 11.27
N LEU A 106 10.61 -3.61 11.74
CA LEU A 106 10.39 -2.34 12.42
C LEU A 106 9.69 -1.33 11.50
N ALA A 107 10.10 -1.23 10.23
CA ALA A 107 9.46 -0.34 9.27
C ALA A 107 8.00 -0.74 9.02
N THR A 108 7.71 -2.03 8.87
CA THR A 108 6.33 -2.52 8.70
C THR A 108 5.47 -2.21 9.92
N MET A 109 6.02 -2.36 11.13
CA MET A 109 5.32 -2.03 12.38
C MET A 109 5.07 -0.52 12.52
N LEU A 110 6.05 0.32 12.16
CA LEU A 110 5.98 1.76 12.32
C LEU A 110 5.17 2.46 11.23
N LEU A 111 5.04 1.87 10.03
CA LEU A 111 4.42 2.51 8.87
C LEU A 111 3.01 3.07 9.15
N PRO A 112 2.06 2.31 9.73
CA PRO A 112 0.73 2.85 10.05
C PRO A 112 0.79 4.00 11.05
N TRP A 113 1.70 3.94 12.02
CA TRP A 113 1.87 4.96 13.04
C TRP A 113 2.44 6.25 12.45
N VAL A 114 3.48 6.15 11.63
CA VAL A 114 4.06 7.30 10.92
C VAL A 114 3.01 7.96 10.02
N MET A 115 2.26 7.18 9.23
CA MET A 115 1.18 7.72 8.41
C MET A 115 0.12 8.47 9.23
N ARG A 116 -0.30 7.91 10.37
CA ARG A 116 -1.28 8.55 11.26
C ARG A 116 -0.73 9.80 11.92
N LEU A 117 0.52 9.79 12.38
CA LEU A 117 1.16 10.96 12.98
C LEU A 117 1.31 12.09 11.97
N THR A 118 1.76 11.79 10.75
CA THR A 118 1.83 12.77 9.66
C THR A 118 0.45 13.33 9.33
N ALA A 119 -0.56 12.47 9.19
CA ALA A 119 -1.93 12.89 8.95
C ALA A 119 -2.49 13.76 10.10
N ALA A 120 -2.27 13.38 11.36
CA ALA A 120 -2.68 14.15 12.54
C ALA A 120 -2.07 15.56 12.50
N GLY A 121 -0.76 15.64 12.29
CA GLY A 121 -0.03 16.91 12.24
C GLY A 121 -0.59 17.83 11.15
N HIS A 122 -0.85 17.29 9.96
CA HIS A 122 -1.44 18.07 8.87
C HIS A 122 -2.87 18.52 9.18
N LEU A 123 -3.70 17.65 9.76
CA LEU A 123 -5.06 18.03 10.17
C LEU A 123 -5.01 19.20 11.16
N VAL A 124 -4.12 19.16 12.16
CA VAL A 124 -3.99 20.23 13.15
C VAL A 124 -3.52 21.53 12.50
N VAL A 125 -2.40 21.48 11.77
CA VAL A 125 -1.77 22.68 11.17
C VAL A 125 -2.70 23.32 10.13
N TRP A 126 -3.23 22.53 9.20
CA TRP A 126 -4.02 23.08 8.10
C TRP A 126 -5.43 23.49 8.52
N THR A 127 -6.00 22.92 9.58
CA THR A 127 -7.25 23.44 10.17
C THR A 127 -7.02 24.82 10.78
N LEU A 128 -5.90 25.01 11.49
CA LEU A 128 -5.54 26.32 12.04
C LEU A 128 -5.32 27.35 10.93
N VAL A 129 -4.54 27.01 9.90
CA VAL A 129 -4.28 27.88 8.75
C VAL A 129 -5.56 28.24 8.01
N LEU A 130 -6.44 27.26 7.77
CA LEU A 130 -7.73 27.48 7.14
C LEU A 130 -8.58 28.46 7.94
N ALA A 131 -8.69 28.28 9.27
CA ALA A 131 -9.49 29.15 10.13
C ALA A 131 -8.95 30.59 10.15
N LEU A 132 -7.64 30.76 10.25
CA LEU A 132 -7.00 32.08 10.26
C LEU A 132 -7.16 32.81 8.92
N SER A 133 -6.97 32.09 7.81
CA SER A 133 -7.07 32.65 6.47
C SER A 133 -8.53 32.97 6.09
N ALA A 134 -9.47 32.07 6.40
CA ALA A 134 -10.90 32.27 6.10
C ALA A 134 -11.52 33.42 6.90
N THR A 135 -10.99 33.73 8.08
CA THR A 135 -11.45 34.85 8.92
C THR A 135 -10.69 36.15 8.67
N GLY A 136 -9.68 36.14 7.79
CA GLY A 136 -8.80 37.28 7.55
C GLY A 136 -7.99 37.70 8.78
N THR A 137 -7.87 36.83 9.80
CA THR A 137 -7.17 37.13 11.06
C THR A 137 -5.70 36.73 11.05
N VAL A 138 -5.20 36.29 9.91
CA VAL A 138 -3.82 35.82 9.73
C VAL A 138 -2.77 36.88 10.13
N HIS A 139 -3.09 38.16 9.98
CA HIS A 139 -2.26 39.30 10.39
C HIS A 139 -2.01 39.40 11.91
N LYS A 140 -2.83 38.72 12.74
CA LYS A 140 -2.66 38.68 14.20
C LYS A 140 -1.59 37.69 14.65
N VAL A 141 -1.14 36.81 13.74
CA VAL A 141 -0.10 35.83 14.01
C VAL A 141 1.27 36.53 13.98
N PRO A 142 2.21 36.20 14.88
CA PRO A 142 3.56 36.73 14.81
C PRO A 142 4.16 36.59 13.41
N HIS A 143 4.70 37.67 12.89
CA HIS A 143 5.12 37.75 11.48
C HIS A 143 6.17 36.70 11.08
N TRP A 144 7.01 36.27 12.02
CA TRP A 144 7.98 35.19 11.81
C TRP A 144 7.31 33.83 11.60
N LEU A 145 6.17 33.57 12.25
CA LEU A 145 5.40 32.33 12.12
C LEU A 145 4.51 32.37 10.87
N PHE A 146 3.93 33.53 10.58
CA PHE A 146 3.17 33.77 9.35
C PHE A 146 4.03 33.56 8.09
N ARG A 147 5.27 34.05 8.08
CA ARG A 147 6.20 33.85 6.96
C ARG A 147 6.69 32.41 6.78
N MET A 148 6.37 31.49 7.68
CA MET A 148 6.77 30.07 7.51
C MET A 148 5.84 29.31 6.57
N THR A 149 4.64 29.81 6.27
CA THR A 149 3.61 29.05 5.51
C THR A 149 3.00 29.83 4.34
N VAL A 150 3.40 31.08 4.13
CA VAL A 150 2.73 32.01 3.21
C VAL A 150 3.70 32.63 2.24
N TRP A 151 3.54 32.34 0.94
CA TRP A 151 4.36 32.93 -0.11
C TRP A 151 3.66 34.18 -0.72
N GLY A 152 4.32 35.34 -0.67
CA GLY A 152 3.83 36.61 -1.24
C GLY A 152 2.99 37.49 -0.29
N SER A 153 2.63 38.71 -0.74
CA SER A 153 2.20 39.80 0.17
C SER A 153 0.72 40.23 0.14
N HIS A 154 -0.11 39.92 -0.88
CA HIS A 154 -1.47 40.49 -0.99
C HIS A 154 -2.58 39.57 -1.56
N SER A 155 -2.27 38.42 -2.16
CA SER A 155 -3.25 37.40 -2.60
C SER A 155 -3.18 36.11 -1.76
N ALA A 156 -2.54 36.22 -0.60
CA ALA A 156 -2.14 35.11 0.26
C ALA A 156 -3.32 34.33 0.84
N ASP A 157 -4.45 34.98 1.12
CA ASP A 157 -5.54 34.36 1.87
C ASP A 157 -6.31 33.33 1.02
N ALA A 158 -6.65 33.67 -0.23
CA ALA A 158 -7.39 32.75 -1.11
C ALA A 158 -6.55 31.53 -1.50
N VAL A 159 -5.25 31.73 -1.79
CA VAL A 159 -4.31 30.65 -2.10
C VAL A 159 -4.13 29.74 -0.89
N GLN A 160 -4.01 30.30 0.31
CA GLN A 160 -3.90 29.51 1.54
C GLN A 160 -5.17 28.73 1.84
N VAL A 161 -6.35 29.30 1.64
CA VAL A 161 -7.62 28.57 1.82
C VAL A 161 -7.69 27.38 0.86
N MET A 162 -7.37 27.60 -0.42
CA MET A 162 -7.34 26.51 -1.41
C MET A 162 -6.33 25.42 -1.01
N LEU A 163 -5.11 25.81 -0.64
CA LEU A 163 -4.05 24.90 -0.25
C LEU A 163 -4.41 24.12 1.02
N ALA A 164 -5.00 24.78 2.02
CA ALA A 164 -5.47 24.15 3.23
C ALA A 164 -6.55 23.11 2.97
N CYS A 165 -7.51 23.39 2.08
CA CYS A 165 -8.51 22.42 1.66
C CYS A 165 -7.88 21.17 1.03
N VAL A 166 -6.88 21.35 0.16
CA VAL A 166 -6.15 20.23 -0.48
C VAL A 166 -5.42 19.38 0.56
N TYR A 167 -4.66 20.00 1.46
CA TYR A 167 -3.89 19.27 2.48
C TYR A 167 -4.78 18.62 3.54
N LEU A 168 -5.92 19.22 3.90
CA LEU A 168 -6.90 18.59 4.79
C LEU A 168 -7.52 17.35 4.15
N ALA A 169 -7.95 17.44 2.89
CA ALA A 169 -8.44 16.29 2.16
C ALA A 169 -7.35 15.20 2.09
N TRP A 170 -6.14 15.56 1.68
CA TRP A 170 -5.00 14.64 1.61
C TRP A 170 -4.72 13.96 2.96
N ALA A 171 -4.75 14.71 4.07
CA ALA A 171 -4.51 14.17 5.42
C ALA A 171 -5.60 13.17 5.85
N VAL A 172 -6.87 13.42 5.51
CA VAL A 172 -7.96 12.45 5.73
C VAL A 172 -7.71 11.17 4.92
N PHE A 173 -7.34 11.28 3.64
CA PHE A 173 -7.02 10.11 2.82
C PHE A 173 -5.81 9.34 3.36
N LEU A 174 -4.77 10.04 3.82
CA LEU A 174 -3.60 9.42 4.45
C LEU A 174 -3.96 8.67 5.73
N TRP A 175 -4.83 9.25 6.56
CA TRP A 175 -5.35 8.61 7.78
C TRP A 175 -6.11 7.31 7.46
N ILE A 176 -6.96 7.35 6.44
CA ILE A 176 -7.73 6.18 5.99
C ILE A 176 -6.80 5.10 5.41
N ALA A 177 -5.85 5.51 4.57
CA ALA A 177 -4.87 4.62 3.95
C ALA A 177 -3.99 3.91 5.00
N ALA A 178 -3.74 4.53 6.14
CA ALA A 178 -2.98 3.93 7.25
C ALA A 178 -3.63 2.67 7.85
N ARG A 179 -4.91 2.38 7.58
CA ARG A 179 -5.56 1.12 8.00
C ARG A 179 -5.05 -0.10 7.23
N ASN A 180 -4.64 0.10 5.97
CA ASN A 180 -4.06 -0.93 5.13
C ASN A 180 -3.02 -0.31 4.18
N PRO A 181 -1.78 -0.04 4.65
CA PRO A 181 -0.77 0.61 3.83
C PRO A 181 -0.41 -0.19 2.57
N ALA A 182 -0.30 -1.52 2.69
CA ALA A 182 0.04 -2.42 1.59
C ALA A 182 -0.97 -2.31 0.42
N GLY A 183 -2.26 -2.23 0.73
CA GLY A 183 -3.31 -2.04 -0.28
C GLY A 183 -3.34 -0.66 -0.92
N ASN A 184 -2.71 0.35 -0.30
CA ASN A 184 -2.71 1.75 -0.73
C ASN A 184 -1.35 2.23 -1.24
N ARG A 185 -0.50 1.33 -1.74
CA ARG A 185 0.87 1.63 -2.19
C ARG A 185 0.98 2.81 -3.16
N LEU A 186 0.07 2.93 -4.12
CA LEU A 186 0.11 4.00 -5.12
C LEU A 186 -0.13 5.37 -4.48
N PHE A 187 -0.99 5.44 -3.46
CA PHE A 187 -1.25 6.66 -2.73
C PHE A 187 -0.04 7.08 -1.89
N ILE A 188 0.70 6.14 -1.31
CA ILE A 188 1.92 6.42 -0.54
C ILE A 188 3.04 6.87 -1.49
N ASP A 189 3.25 6.17 -2.61
CA ASP A 189 4.19 6.56 -3.67
C ASP A 189 3.88 7.97 -4.20
N PHE A 190 2.60 8.23 -4.54
CA PHE A 190 2.14 9.54 -4.95
C PHE A 190 2.41 10.60 -3.87
N SER A 191 2.12 10.29 -2.61
CA SER A 191 2.31 11.23 -1.51
C SER A 191 3.78 11.62 -1.37
N ILE A 192 4.70 10.65 -1.40
CA ILE A 192 6.14 10.94 -1.30
C ILE A 192 6.61 11.73 -2.53
N ALA A 193 6.23 11.31 -3.74
CA ALA A 193 6.66 11.96 -4.98
C ALA A 193 6.10 13.39 -5.11
N ALA A 194 4.81 13.59 -4.85
CA ALA A 194 4.15 14.88 -4.94
C ALA A 194 4.72 15.87 -3.93
N ASN A 195 4.92 15.45 -2.67
CA ASN A 195 5.52 16.31 -1.65
C ASN A 195 7.00 16.58 -1.96
N LEU A 196 7.78 15.59 -2.42
CA LEU A 196 9.16 15.83 -2.83
C LEU A 196 9.26 16.82 -3.99
N ALA A 197 8.38 16.71 -4.99
CA ALA A 197 8.30 17.65 -6.10
C ALA A 197 7.89 19.06 -5.63
N HIS A 198 6.91 19.14 -4.72
CA HIS A 198 6.45 20.39 -4.14
C HIS A 198 7.58 21.10 -3.37
N PHE A 199 8.17 20.45 -2.37
CA PHE A 199 9.25 21.04 -1.56
C PHE A 199 10.54 21.28 -2.36
N GLY A 200 10.83 20.42 -3.35
CA GLY A 200 11.91 20.64 -4.30
C GLY A 200 11.69 21.89 -5.14
N GLY A 201 10.47 22.10 -5.64
CA GLY A 201 10.07 23.31 -6.36
C GLY A 201 10.20 24.56 -5.48
N MET A 202 9.69 24.51 -4.25
CA MET A 202 9.82 25.61 -3.27
C MET A 202 11.28 25.91 -2.96
N GLY A 203 12.13 24.88 -2.83
CA GLY A 203 13.57 25.03 -2.61
C GLY A 203 14.28 25.72 -3.78
N VAL A 204 13.96 25.33 -5.03
CA VAL A 204 14.50 26.03 -6.22
C VAL A 204 14.03 27.48 -6.26
N MET A 205 12.74 27.74 -6.03
CA MET A 205 12.20 29.10 -6.00
C MET A 205 12.85 29.97 -4.92
N ALA A 206 13.11 29.41 -3.73
CA ALA A 206 13.77 30.12 -2.64
C ALA A 206 15.20 30.55 -3.02
N VAL A 207 15.94 29.74 -3.76
CA VAL A 207 17.29 30.09 -4.23
C VAL A 207 17.27 31.26 -5.21
N TYR A 208 16.29 31.30 -6.13
CA TYR A 208 16.19 32.34 -7.16
C TYR A 208 15.51 33.63 -6.68
N MET A 209 14.60 33.55 -5.71
CA MET A 209 13.84 34.70 -5.20
C MET A 209 14.49 35.25 -3.93
N HIS A 210 15.47 36.14 -4.08
CA HIS A 210 16.29 36.64 -2.97
C HIS A 210 15.54 37.31 -1.80
N GLY A 211 14.30 37.75 -1.99
CA GLY A 211 13.44 38.28 -0.92
C GLY A 211 12.78 37.21 -0.05
N GLU A 212 12.81 35.95 -0.49
CA GLU A 212 11.99 34.86 0.03
C GLU A 212 12.81 33.76 0.74
N HIS A 213 14.10 33.99 1.03
CA HIS A 213 14.97 33.03 1.72
C HIS A 213 14.45 32.57 3.08
N HIS A 214 13.61 33.37 3.73
CA HIS A 214 12.96 33.01 4.99
C HIS A 214 11.97 31.85 4.83
N HIS A 215 11.41 31.65 3.63
CA HIS A 215 10.52 30.54 3.30
C HIS A 215 11.27 29.22 3.16
N MET A 216 12.57 29.26 2.84
CA MET A 216 13.41 28.06 2.77
C MET A 216 13.43 27.32 4.12
N TYR A 217 13.47 28.04 5.24
CA TYR A 217 13.54 27.41 6.55
C TYR A 217 12.21 26.82 7.02
N GLY A 218 11.08 27.44 6.66
CA GLY A 218 9.75 26.96 7.02
C GLY A 218 9.31 25.79 6.16
N ASP A 219 9.23 26.01 4.85
CA ASP A 219 8.61 25.07 3.91
C ASP A 219 9.49 23.83 3.71
N VAL A 220 10.81 23.99 3.57
CA VAL A 220 11.72 22.85 3.35
C VAL A 220 11.85 22.01 4.63
N LEU A 221 11.92 22.64 5.80
CA LEU A 221 12.01 21.90 7.07
C LEU A 221 10.70 21.17 7.38
N ALA A 222 9.55 21.84 7.22
CA ALA A 222 8.25 21.21 7.39
C ALA A 222 8.07 20.04 6.42
N GLY A 223 8.49 20.22 5.17
CA GLY A 223 8.45 19.17 4.17
C GLY A 223 9.37 17.98 4.46
N LEU A 224 10.60 18.24 4.91
CA LEU A 224 11.52 17.19 5.32
C LEU A 224 10.98 16.41 6.53
N LEU A 225 10.46 17.10 7.55
CA LEU A 225 9.90 16.45 8.74
C LEU A 225 8.63 15.63 8.42
N ALA A 226 7.84 16.03 7.43
CA ALA A 226 6.66 15.29 7.01
C ALA A 226 6.99 14.09 6.09
N VAL A 227 7.87 14.29 5.12
CA VAL A 227 8.13 13.33 4.03
C VAL A 227 9.24 12.35 4.39
N ALA A 228 10.31 12.80 5.05
CA ALA A 228 11.48 11.96 5.30
C ALA A 228 11.16 10.75 6.20
N PRO A 229 10.40 10.89 7.31
CA PRO A 229 10.03 9.73 8.12
C PRO A 229 9.14 8.76 7.36
N LEU A 230 8.19 9.28 6.57
CA LEU A 230 7.30 8.45 5.76
C LEU A 230 8.09 7.69 4.69
N ALA A 231 9.01 8.35 3.98
CA ALA A 231 9.86 7.74 2.97
C ALA A 231 10.83 6.72 3.58
N ALA A 232 11.45 7.03 4.72
CA ALA A 232 12.40 6.15 5.40
C ALA A 232 11.75 4.82 5.80
N VAL A 233 10.48 4.87 6.23
CA VAL A 233 9.73 3.68 6.63
C VAL A 233 9.05 2.99 5.44
N TRP A 234 8.65 3.74 4.41
CA TRP A 234 7.96 3.17 3.25
C TRP A 234 8.91 2.46 2.26
N LEU A 235 10.08 3.03 1.99
CA LEU A 235 10.99 2.50 0.97
C LEU A 235 11.46 1.05 1.24
N PRO A 236 11.78 0.64 2.48
CA PRO A 236 12.07 -0.76 2.80
C PRO A 236 10.85 -1.66 2.54
N VAL A 237 9.68 -1.29 3.09
CA VAL A 237 8.43 -2.05 2.95
C VAL A 237 8.04 -2.24 1.48
N ARG A 238 8.23 -1.20 0.65
CA ARG A 238 7.92 -1.22 -0.79
C ARG A 238 8.72 -2.27 -1.56
N ARG A 239 9.96 -2.56 -1.16
CA ARG A 239 10.85 -3.52 -1.86
C ARG A 239 10.39 -4.97 -1.70
N HIS A 240 9.67 -5.27 -0.61
CA HIS A 240 9.19 -6.62 -0.30
C HIS A 240 7.76 -6.88 -0.77
N LEU A 241 7.04 -5.84 -1.22
CA LEU A 241 5.71 -6.00 -1.80
C LEU A 241 5.83 -6.62 -3.21
N PRO A 242 5.08 -7.70 -3.50
CA PRO A 242 5.10 -8.29 -4.83
C PRO A 242 4.75 -7.22 -5.88
N PRO A 243 5.49 -7.17 -7.00
CA PRO A 243 5.21 -6.23 -8.07
C PRO A 243 3.74 -6.36 -8.47
N GLY A 244 3.06 -5.23 -8.61
CA GLY A 244 1.70 -5.23 -9.14
C GLY A 244 1.66 -5.98 -10.47
N LEU A 245 0.61 -6.75 -10.70
CA LEU A 245 0.33 -7.50 -11.94
C LEU A 245 0.36 -6.65 -13.25
N SER A 246 0.80 -5.39 -13.22
CA SER A 246 0.97 -4.51 -14.37
C SER A 246 2.25 -4.75 -15.17
N ALA A 247 3.13 -5.66 -14.76
CA ALA A 247 4.35 -6.00 -15.49
C ALA A 247 4.47 -7.50 -15.73
N GLN A 248 3.55 -8.09 -16.49
CA GLN A 248 3.87 -9.29 -17.26
C GLN A 248 4.02 -8.88 -18.73
N PRO A 249 5.15 -9.21 -19.39
CA PRO A 249 5.29 -8.99 -20.82
C PRO A 249 4.17 -9.76 -21.52
N ALA A 250 3.55 -9.09 -22.50
CA ALA A 250 2.41 -9.59 -23.25
C ALA A 250 2.65 -11.06 -23.66
N LEU A 251 1.77 -11.94 -23.18
CA LEU A 251 1.70 -13.34 -23.59
C LEU A 251 1.62 -13.40 -25.12
N THR A 252 2.68 -13.88 -25.77
CA THR A 252 2.62 -14.39 -27.13
C THR A 252 1.64 -15.57 -27.11
N ILE A 253 0.44 -15.33 -27.61
CA ILE A 253 -0.59 -16.34 -27.75
C ILE A 253 -0.07 -17.37 -28.76
N GLN A 254 0.40 -18.53 -28.28
CA GLN A 254 0.60 -19.69 -29.13
C GLN A 254 -0.78 -20.27 -29.48
N PRO A 255 -1.13 -20.44 -30.77
CA PRO A 255 -2.42 -20.96 -31.17
C PRO A 255 -2.48 -22.46 -30.84
N ASN A 256 -3.46 -22.83 -30.01
CA ASN A 256 -3.71 -24.20 -29.59
C ASN A 256 -4.19 -25.05 -30.78
N GLU A 257 -3.44 -26.09 -31.11
CA GLU A 257 -3.82 -27.10 -32.09
C GLU A 257 -5.10 -27.82 -31.64
N ARG A 258 -6.10 -27.75 -32.52
CA ARG A 258 -7.41 -28.37 -32.35
C ARG A 258 -7.24 -29.88 -32.60
N LYS A 259 -7.21 -30.68 -31.55
CA LYS A 259 -7.32 -32.14 -31.67
C LYS A 259 -8.75 -32.51 -32.09
N THR A 260 -8.85 -33.06 -33.30
CA THR A 260 -9.96 -33.87 -33.82
C THR A 260 -10.02 -35.22 -33.14
#